data_AF-A0AB74VLX6-F1
#
_entry.id   AF-A0AB74VLX6-F1
#
_cell.length_a   1.000
_cell.length_b   1.000
_cell.length_c   1.000
_cell.angle_alpha   90.00
_cell.angle_beta   90.00
_cell.angle_gamma   90.00
#
_symmetry.space_group_name_H-M   'P 1'
#
loop_
_entity.id
_entity.type
_entity.pdbx_description
1 polymer ?
#
loop_
_entity_poly.entity_id
_entity_poly.type
_entity_poly.pdbx_seq_one_letter_code
_entity_poly.pdbx_strand_id
1 'polypeptide(L)' 'MASSSSGRNTTLIPEAKQGLQRLKTEVASEIGLSDYENIDKGNLSSRDNGRIGGEMVKRMIESYEQEL' A
#
# COMPACT_ATOMS: atom_id res chain seq x y z
N MET A 1 24.07 -13.04 -18.23
CA MET A 1 23.44 -12.57 -16.97
C MET A 1 22.52 -11.42 -17.34
N ALA A 2 21.21 -11.66 -17.46
CA ALA A 2 20.26 -10.61 -17.85
C ALA A 2 20.14 -9.60 -16.69
N SER A 3 20.46 -8.34 -16.97
CA SER A 3 20.18 -7.21 -16.08
C SER A 3 18.67 -7.09 -15.95
N SER A 4 18.09 -7.69 -14.90
CA SER A 4 16.72 -7.43 -14.51
C SER A 4 16.63 -6.00 -14.00
N SER A 5 16.25 -5.08 -14.90
CA SER A 5 15.75 -3.76 -14.54
C SER A 5 14.47 -3.95 -13.74
N SER A 6 14.62 -4.32 -12.47
CA SER A 6 13.53 -4.38 -11.51
C SER A 6 13.02 -2.96 -11.37
N GLY A 7 11.90 -2.64 -12.03
CA GLY A 7 11.16 -1.41 -11.83
C GLY A 7 10.78 -1.32 -10.36
N ARG A 8 11.66 -0.74 -9.55
CA ARG A 8 11.46 -0.62 -8.11
C ARG A 8 10.39 0.42 -7.94
N ASN A 9 9.26 0.04 -7.36
CA ASN A 9 8.24 0.99 -6.95
C ASN A 9 8.83 1.87 -5.84
N THR A 10 9.39 3.01 -6.22
CA THR A 10 9.99 3.98 -5.30
C THR A 10 8.94 4.97 -4.86
N THR A 11 8.80 5.15 -3.55
CA THR A 11 8.01 6.24 -3.00
C THR A 11 8.60 7.58 -3.49
N LEU A 12 7.77 8.41 -4.10
CA LEU A 12 8.20 9.71 -4.66
C LEU A 12 8.71 10.67 -3.58
N ILE A 13 8.11 10.59 -2.38
CA ILE A 13 8.47 11.37 -1.20
C ILE A 13 9.01 10.40 -0.15
N PRO A 14 10.34 10.28 0.01
CA PRO A 14 10.96 9.32 0.93
C PRO A 14 10.47 9.45 2.38
N GLU A 15 10.20 10.68 2.82
CA GLU A 15 9.73 11.01 4.17
C GLU A 15 8.33 10.45 4.45
N ALA A 16 7.49 10.35 3.42
CA ALA A 16 6.13 9.80 3.53
C ALA A 16 6.11 8.27 3.66
N LYS A 17 7.24 7.58 3.40
CA LYS A 17 7.30 6.11 3.35
C LYS A 17 6.79 5.46 4.63
N GLN A 18 7.14 6.00 5.80
CA GLN A 18 6.68 5.44 7.07
C GLN A 18 5.18 5.64 7.29
N GLY A 19 4.64 6.81 6.93
CA GLY A 19 3.20 7.09 7.00
C GLY A 19 2.40 6.18 6.05
N LEU A 20 2.88 6.02 4.81
CA LEU A 20 2.26 5.13 3.83
C LEU A 20 2.29 3.66 4.28
N GLN A 21 3.34 3.21 4.96
CA GLN A 21 3.39 1.86 5.52
C GLN A 21 2.32 1.66 6.61
N ARG A 22 2.16 2.62 7.52
CA ARG A 22 1.12 2.58 8.56
C ARG A 22 -0.28 2.53 7.96
N LEU A 23 -0.57 3.45 7.03
CA LEU A 23 -1.85 3.50 6.33
C LEU A 23 -2.16 2.17 5.63
N LYS A 24 -1.17 1.58 4.97
CA LYS A 24 -1.31 0.27 4.32
C LYS A 24 -1.69 -0.83 5.32
N THR A 25 -1.05 -0.87 6.50
CA THR A 25 -1.35 -1.84 7.55
C THR A 25 -2.74 -1.63 8.14
N GLU A 26 -3.15 -0.38 8.35
CA GLU A 26 -4.48 -0.01 8.85
C GLU A 26 -5.56 -0.45 7.86
N VAL A 27 -5.43 -0.04 6.58
CA VAL A 27 -6.36 -0.41 5.51
C VAL A 27 -6.44 -1.93 5.35
N ALA A 28 -5.31 -2.63 5.39
CA ALA A 28 -5.28 -4.09 5.31
C ALA A 28 -6.03 -4.75 6.48
N SER A 29 -5.84 -4.22 7.69
CA SER A 29 -6.52 -4.71 8.89
C SER A 29 -8.04 -4.54 8.78
N GLU A 30 -8.51 -3.40 8.26
CA GLU A 30 -9.94 -3.11 8.10
C GLU A 30 -10.64 -4.01 7.07
N ILE A 31 -9.93 -4.43 6.02
CA ILE A 31 -10.48 -5.35 5.03
C ILE A 31 -10.37 -6.83 5.45
N GLY A 32 -9.94 -7.10 6.68
CA GLY A 32 -9.87 -8.44 7.27
C GLY A 32 -8.55 -9.18 7.07
N LEU A 33 -7.49 -8.49 6.65
CA LEU A 33 -6.14 -9.06 6.54
C LEU A 33 -5.30 -8.66 7.75
N SER A 34 -5.36 -9.48 8.79
CA SER A 34 -4.46 -9.39 9.95
C SER A 34 -3.02 -9.70 9.54
N ASP A 35 -2.03 -9.04 10.14
CA ASP A 35 -0.59 -9.29 9.92
C ASP A 35 -0.07 -9.08 8.48
N TYR A 36 -0.71 -8.19 7.71
CA TYR A 36 -0.31 -7.87 6.32
C TYR A 36 1.17 -7.47 6.14
N GLU A 37 1.81 -6.92 7.17
CA GLU A 37 3.25 -6.62 7.14
C GLU A 37 4.11 -7.88 7.03
N ASN A 38 3.75 -8.95 7.74
CA ASN A 38 4.51 -10.19 7.82
C ASN A 38 4.10 -11.24 6.78
N ILE A 39 2.87 -11.14 6.27
CA ILE A 39 2.38 -12.06 5.23
C ILE A 39 3.14 -11.82 3.92
N ASP A 40 3.49 -12.92 3.24
CA ASP A 40 3.97 -12.87 1.87
C ASP A 40 2.83 -12.44 0.93
N LYS A 41 3.00 -11.27 0.32
CA LYS A 41 2.01 -10.66 -0.57
C LYS A 41 1.82 -11.48 -1.85
N GLY A 42 2.76 -12.36 -2.18
CA GLY A 42 2.62 -13.33 -3.28
C GLY A 42 1.60 -14.42 -3.01
N ASN A 43 1.27 -14.71 -1.74
CA ASN A 43 0.24 -15.69 -1.36
C ASN A 43 -1.17 -15.08 -1.33
N LEU A 44 -1.29 -13.75 -1.38
CA LEU A 44 -2.56 -13.05 -1.40
C LEU A 44 -3.08 -12.95 -2.83
N SER A 45 -4.40 -12.95 -2.99
CA SER A 45 -5.02 -12.70 -4.28
C SER A 45 -4.62 -11.32 -4.80
N SER A 46 -4.30 -11.21 -6.10
CA SER A 46 -4.03 -9.92 -6.75
C SER A 46 -5.18 -8.92 -6.55
N ARG A 47 -6.41 -9.42 -6.42
CA ARG A 47 -7.59 -8.60 -6.12
C ARG A 47 -7.52 -7.98 -4.72
N ASP A 48 -7.05 -8.72 -3.73
CA ASP A 48 -6.97 -8.24 -2.35
C ASP A 48 -5.84 -7.23 -2.19
N ASN A 49 -4.65 -7.53 -2.73
CA ASN A 49 -3.53 -6.59 -2.80
C ASN A 49 -3.94 -5.29 -3.53
N GLY A 50 -4.65 -5.42 -4.65
CA GLY A 50 -5.16 -4.27 -5.40
C GLY A 50 -6.20 -3.46 -4.62
N ARG A 51 -7.10 -4.12 -3.90
CA ARG A 51 -8.11 -3.46 -3.06
C ARG A 51 -7.46 -2.62 -1.96
N ILE A 52 -6.42 -3.12 -1.28
CA ILE A 52 -5.68 -2.36 -0.27
C ILE A 52 -5.09 -1.09 -0.87
N GLY A 53 -4.37 -1.21 -1.99
CA GLY A 53 -3.76 -0.06 -2.66
C GLY A 53 -4.79 0.97 -3.12
N GLY A 54 -5.94 0.51 -3.63
CA GLY A 54 -7.05 1.38 -4.03
C GLY A 54 -7.67 2.13 -2.84
N GLU A 55 -7.94 1.45 -1.74
CA GLU A 55 -8.48 2.07 -0.51
C GLU A 55 -7.50 3.06 0.12
N MET A 56 -6.19 2.79 0.08
CA MET A 56 -5.18 3.76 0.52
C MET A 56 -5.27 5.06 -0.29
N VAL A 57 -5.32 4.96 -1.62
CA VAL A 57 -5.39 6.15 -2.50
C VAL A 57 -6.70 6.90 -2.29
N LYS A 58 -7.81 6.17 -2.19
CA LYS A 58 -9.13 6.76 -1.92
C LYS A 58 -9.12 7.59 -0.64
N ARG A 59 -8.62 7.04 0.47
CA ARG A 59 -8.52 7.78 1.74
C ARG A 59 -7.62 8.99 1.67
N MET A 60 -6.46 8.88 1.01
CA MET A 60 -5.55 10.02 0.85
C MET A 60 -6.22 11.18 0.10
N ILE A 61 -7.02 10.85 -0.94
CA ILE A 61 -7.79 11.86 -1.67
C ILE A 61 -8.90 12.43 -0.80
N GLU A 62 -9.70 11.59 -0.13
CA GLU A 62 -10.79 12.04 0.75
C GLU A 62 -10.28 12.96 1.87
N SER A 63 -9.15 12.62 2.50
CA SER A 63 -8.52 13.46 3.52
C SER A 63 -8.07 14.80 2.94
N TYR A 64 -7.45 14.81 1.76
CA TYR A 64 -7.05 16.05 1.09
C TYR A 64 -8.24 16.91 0.70
N GLU A 65 -9.34 16.31 0.23
CA GLU A 65 -10.60 17.01 -0.10
C GLU A 65 -11.28 17.62 1.13
N GLN A 66 -11.11 17.03 2.32
CA GLN A 66 -11.65 17.57 3.58
C GLN A 66 -10.81 18.72 4.16
N GLU A 67 -9.51 18.77 3.82
CA GLU A 67 -8.58 19.82 4.26
C GLU A 67 -8.61 21.07 3.36
N LEU A 68 -9.31 21.01 2.23
CA LEU A 68 -9.55 22.13 1.29
C LEU A 68 -10.71 23.02 1.76
#